data_AF-A0A0P4UL74-F1
#
_entry.id   AF-A0A0P4UL74-F1
#
_cell.length_a   1.000
_cell.length_b   1.000
_cell.length_c   1.000
_cell.angle_alpha   90.00
_cell.angle_beta   90.00
_cell.angle_gamma   90.00
#
_symmetry.space_group_name_H-M   'P 1'
#
loop_
_entity.id
_entity.type
_entity.pdbx_description
1 polymer ?
#
loop_
_entity_poly.entity_id
_entity_poly.type
_entity_poly.pdbx_seq_one_letter_code
_entity_poly.pdbx_strand_id
1 'polypeptide(L)'
;MKSLNYFARSETNQRENNEDCHNSFLLEDQGVQIPVFVIADGMGGHEHGEDVSRQAVLKVEDFLKKTVDQVAAQADSIDYLKQVLLDAIESANELVQRMVSVNGWDRAGSTIVIALIWNNKAIAANLGDSPLFHWSQKTGELVRVTQDHSVPGILAQANLISEEMARYHERRGQLEFFLGCKTLPQPDPVYERTLEPGDLLLLCSDGISGSLSREQLKTILSKPIDLPEQAEQLIQAARNEGETDNQTVILWRYKVPSQATSIRKLPAATSVRSQPTLIQSSLTTQVQSPPRNRRKRTLSRRGLFLITAVCLAGAIAAIFIGFQLLTWIQAQSDPLLTQPTVKQVTPQQPAQTPIPRSPFHEFESLSADGSTLTTKDPDTQQFVQWHAPKLKAFDKNCRSNTPEPDDPQAILQQSPEQIITKSKTLGCIRLWKLKSPQGNSPLRQVEKPAIDVIVSIQGEHS
;
A
#
# COMPACT_ATOMS: atom_id res chain seq x y z
N MET A 1 -16.65 20.50 -17.94
CA MET A 1 -15.75 19.50 -17.35
C MET A 1 -15.90 18.22 -18.17
N LYS A 2 -14.86 17.75 -18.86
CA LYS A 2 -14.87 16.35 -19.32
C LYS A 2 -14.82 15.53 -18.03
N SER A 3 -15.92 14.88 -17.66
CA SER A 3 -15.96 14.02 -16.48
C SER A 3 -14.79 13.03 -16.59
N LEU A 4 -13.92 13.02 -15.59
CA LEU A 4 -12.94 11.95 -15.44
C LEU A 4 -13.71 10.62 -15.57
N ASN A 5 -13.26 9.75 -16.47
CA ASN A 5 -13.97 8.52 -16.76
C ASN A 5 -13.58 7.45 -15.73
N TYR A 6 -13.97 7.69 -14.47
CA TYR A 6 -13.67 6.85 -13.33
C TYR A 6 -14.91 6.52 -12.50
N PHE A 7 -14.77 5.51 -11.65
CA PHE A 7 -15.65 5.20 -10.55
C PHE A 7 -14.81 4.75 -9.36
N ALA A 8 -15.22 5.13 -8.14
CA ALA A 8 -14.55 4.75 -6.91
C ALA A 8 -15.57 4.31 -5.88
N ARG A 9 -15.22 3.30 -5.06
CA ARG A 9 -16.05 2.79 -3.98
C ARG A 9 -15.19 2.19 -2.88
N SER A 10 -15.63 2.34 -1.65
CA SER A 10 -15.03 1.75 -0.46
C SER A 10 -16.13 1.25 0.47
N GLU A 11 -15.96 0.06 1.02
CA GLU A 11 -16.91 -0.57 1.94
C GLU A 11 -16.20 -1.22 3.13
N THR A 12 -16.81 -1.11 4.31
CA THR A 12 -16.35 -1.77 5.54
C THR A 12 -16.39 -3.30 5.45
N ASN A 13 -17.31 -3.86 4.65
CA ASN A 13 -17.60 -5.29 4.57
C ASN A 13 -17.97 -5.92 5.93
N GLN A 14 -17.17 -6.84 6.47
CA GLN A 14 -17.45 -7.53 7.75
C GLN A 14 -16.60 -6.99 8.92
N ARG A 15 -15.75 -5.98 8.69
CA ARG A 15 -15.00 -5.30 9.76
C ARG A 15 -15.92 -4.39 10.58
N GLU A 16 -15.46 -3.97 11.75
CA GLU A 16 -16.19 -2.98 12.56
C GLU A 16 -16.05 -1.56 12.00
N ASN A 17 -14.85 -1.20 11.53
CA ASN A 17 -14.53 0.09 10.94
C ASN A 17 -13.90 -0.09 9.56
N ASN A 18 -14.00 0.95 8.73
CA ASN A 18 -13.33 1.01 7.45
C ASN A 18 -12.00 1.74 7.61
N GLU A 19 -10.91 0.99 7.66
CA GLU A 19 -9.56 1.53 7.77
C GLU A 19 -8.96 1.88 6.40
N ASP A 20 -9.64 1.55 5.30
CA ASP A 20 -9.31 2.04 3.97
C ASP A 20 -9.73 3.50 3.77
N CYS A 21 -8.90 4.24 3.02
CA CYS A 21 -9.24 5.56 2.51
C CYS A 21 -8.87 5.67 1.03
N HIS A 22 -9.68 6.41 0.27
CA HIS A 22 -9.36 6.72 -1.11
C HIS A 22 -9.70 8.16 -1.45
N ASN A 23 -9.05 8.69 -2.49
CA ASN A 23 -9.42 9.97 -3.08
C ASN A 23 -9.16 9.97 -4.60
N SER A 24 -9.89 10.82 -5.31
CA SER A 24 -9.78 10.99 -6.76
C SER A 24 -10.02 12.46 -7.07
N PHE A 25 -8.97 13.15 -7.50
CA PHE A 25 -9.00 14.59 -7.70
C PHE A 25 -8.28 15.00 -8.98
N LEU A 26 -8.45 16.26 -9.36
CA LEU A 26 -7.84 16.84 -10.54
C LEU A 26 -6.89 17.94 -10.09
N LEU A 27 -5.63 17.84 -10.49
CA LEU A 27 -4.71 18.97 -10.41
C LEU A 27 -5.00 19.87 -11.62
N GLU A 28 -5.36 21.12 -11.35
CA GLU A 28 -5.67 22.11 -12.38
C GLU A 28 -4.78 23.34 -12.20
N ASP A 29 -3.97 23.64 -13.21
CA ASP A 29 -3.27 24.92 -13.32
C ASP A 29 -3.21 25.36 -14.78
N GLN A 30 -3.55 26.62 -15.06
CA GLN A 30 -3.47 27.23 -16.41
C GLN A 30 -4.11 26.42 -17.55
N GLY A 31 -5.15 25.62 -17.28
CA GLY A 31 -5.83 24.78 -18.26
C GLY A 31 -5.19 23.40 -18.46
N VAL A 32 -4.08 23.12 -17.79
CA VAL A 32 -3.53 21.77 -17.59
C VAL A 32 -4.41 21.04 -16.58
N GLN A 33 -4.83 19.82 -16.90
CA GLN A 33 -5.70 18.99 -16.08
C GLN A 33 -5.07 17.60 -15.91
N ILE A 34 -4.67 17.27 -14.69
CA ILE A 34 -3.94 16.04 -14.37
C ILE A 34 -4.73 15.21 -13.36
N PRO A 35 -5.41 14.13 -13.79
CA PRO A 35 -6.14 13.24 -12.89
C PRO A 35 -5.18 12.54 -11.92
N VAL A 36 -5.56 12.49 -10.65
CA VAL A 36 -4.82 11.76 -9.61
C VAL A 36 -5.79 10.85 -8.84
N PHE A 37 -5.36 9.61 -8.61
CA PHE A 37 -6.08 8.61 -7.85
C PHE A 37 -5.19 8.09 -6.73
N VAL A 38 -5.75 7.96 -5.52
CA VAL A 38 -5.00 7.53 -4.34
C VAL A 38 -5.85 6.52 -3.55
N ILE A 39 -5.24 5.43 -3.10
CA ILE A 39 -5.80 4.51 -2.09
C ILE A 39 -4.75 4.34 -0.99
N ALA A 40 -5.20 4.29 0.26
CA ALA A 40 -4.42 3.94 1.44
C ALA A 40 -5.22 2.92 2.25
N ASP A 41 -4.57 1.83 2.65
CA ASP A 41 -5.13 0.79 3.50
C ASP A 41 -4.50 0.93 4.89
N GLY A 42 -5.30 1.29 5.88
CA GLY A 42 -4.86 1.57 7.24
C GLY A 42 -4.80 0.30 8.07
N MET A 43 -3.74 0.15 8.86
CA MET A 43 -3.58 -1.00 9.76
C MET A 43 -3.24 -0.54 11.18
N GLY A 44 -3.73 -1.23 12.21
CA GLY A 44 -3.34 -0.97 13.59
C GLY A 44 -4.13 -1.77 14.64
N GLY A 45 -3.45 -2.28 15.67
CA GLY A 45 -4.04 -3.21 16.64
C GLY A 45 -5.12 -2.67 17.59
N HIS A 46 -5.45 -1.36 17.55
CA HIS A 46 -6.42 -0.68 18.43
C HIS A 46 -7.11 0.54 17.74
N GLU A 47 -7.73 0.36 16.57
CA GLU A 47 -8.68 1.33 15.96
C GLU A 47 -8.09 2.65 15.39
N HIS A 48 -6.84 2.66 14.95
CA HIS A 48 -6.21 3.88 14.40
C HIS A 48 -5.83 3.80 12.92
N GLY A 49 -6.17 2.71 12.23
CA GLY A 49 -5.91 2.56 10.81
C GLY A 49 -6.66 3.61 9.98
N GLU A 50 -7.94 3.85 10.28
CA GLU A 50 -8.77 4.87 9.62
C GLU A 50 -8.15 6.27 9.67
N ASP A 51 -7.65 6.68 10.84
CA ASP A 51 -7.04 8.00 10.99
C ASP A 51 -5.73 8.12 10.19
N VAL A 52 -4.91 7.08 10.21
CA VAL A 52 -3.63 7.07 9.50
C VAL A 52 -3.83 7.07 7.99
N SER A 53 -4.69 6.19 7.45
CA SER A 53 -4.96 6.11 6.01
C SER A 53 -5.59 7.38 5.48
N ARG A 54 -6.56 7.96 6.22
CA ARG A 54 -7.20 9.23 5.87
C ARG A 54 -6.20 10.38 5.83
N GLN A 55 -5.34 10.51 6.85
CA GLN A 55 -4.34 11.58 6.89
C GLN A 55 -3.27 11.41 5.80
N ALA A 56 -2.88 10.17 5.47
CA ALA A 56 -1.97 9.89 4.37
C ALA A 56 -2.54 10.38 3.02
N VAL A 57 -3.78 10.03 2.70
CA VAL A 57 -4.46 10.45 1.47
C VAL A 57 -4.59 11.98 1.39
N LEU A 58 -5.03 12.62 2.47
CA LEU A 58 -5.16 14.08 2.53
C LEU A 58 -3.81 14.79 2.38
N LYS A 59 -2.74 14.21 2.95
CA LYS A 59 -1.38 14.76 2.87
C LYS A 59 -0.81 14.68 1.46
N VAL A 60 -1.05 13.58 0.75
CA VAL A 60 -0.69 13.45 -0.67
C VAL A 60 -1.43 14.49 -1.51
N GLU A 61 -2.74 14.64 -1.30
CA GLU A 61 -3.54 15.65 -2.02
C GLU A 61 -3.03 17.08 -1.75
N ASP A 62 -2.81 17.44 -0.49
CA ASP A 62 -2.27 18.75 -0.09
C ASP A 62 -0.89 19.01 -0.70
N PHE A 63 0.00 18.02 -0.67
CA PHE A 63 1.33 18.13 -1.25
C PHE A 63 1.26 18.41 -2.77
N LEU A 64 0.50 17.60 -3.51
CA LEU A 64 0.38 17.73 -4.96
C LEU A 64 -0.34 19.01 -5.38
N LYS A 65 -1.32 19.48 -4.60
CA LYS A 65 -1.97 20.79 -4.85
C LYS A 65 -1.03 21.96 -4.59
N LYS A 66 -0.10 21.86 -3.64
CA LYS A 66 0.89 22.91 -3.36
C LYS A 66 1.98 23.00 -4.41
N THR A 67 2.25 21.91 -5.13
CA THR A 67 3.24 21.84 -6.21
C THR A 67 2.61 21.86 -7.61
N VAL A 68 1.30 22.13 -7.71
CA VAL A 68 0.51 22.00 -8.94
C VAL A 68 1.04 22.86 -10.10
N ASP A 69 1.56 24.05 -9.80
CA ASP A 69 2.17 24.96 -10.77
C ASP A 69 3.44 24.36 -11.38
N GLN A 70 4.29 23.75 -10.55
CA GLN A 70 5.51 23.09 -10.99
C GLN A 70 5.21 21.78 -11.74
N VAL A 71 4.23 21.02 -11.25
CA VAL A 71 3.72 19.79 -11.90
C VAL A 71 3.16 20.12 -13.27
N ALA A 72 2.35 21.18 -13.40
CA ALA A 72 1.82 21.61 -14.69
C ALA A 72 2.92 22.12 -15.63
N ALA A 73 3.87 22.90 -15.12
CA ALA A 73 4.98 23.45 -15.90
C ALA A 73 5.94 22.35 -16.44
N GLN A 74 6.06 21.23 -15.72
CA GLN A 74 6.95 20.13 -16.07
C GLN A 74 6.21 18.82 -16.35
N ALA A 75 4.93 18.89 -16.72
CA ALA A 75 4.09 17.71 -16.87
C ALA A 75 4.62 16.74 -17.95
N ASP A 76 5.30 17.25 -18.98
CA ASP A 76 5.94 16.42 -20.02
C ASP A 76 7.23 15.72 -19.55
N SER A 77 7.79 16.11 -18.40
CA SER A 77 8.96 15.44 -17.80
C SER A 77 8.48 14.29 -16.91
N ILE A 78 8.54 13.07 -17.46
CA ILE A 78 8.17 11.87 -16.71
C ILE A 78 9.02 11.70 -15.46
N ASP A 79 10.33 11.92 -15.53
CA ASP A 79 11.20 11.78 -14.37
C ASP A 79 10.86 12.79 -13.27
N TYR A 80 10.43 14.00 -13.64
CA TYR A 80 9.93 14.97 -12.66
C TYR A 80 8.62 14.51 -12.01
N LEU A 81 7.65 14.04 -12.81
CA LEU A 81 6.40 13.49 -12.28
C LEU A 81 6.67 12.31 -11.34
N LYS A 82 7.64 11.46 -11.68
CA LYS A 82 8.07 10.36 -10.81
C LYS A 82 8.59 10.87 -9.49
N GLN A 83 9.53 11.82 -9.50
CA GLN A 83 10.08 12.39 -8.28
C GLN A 83 9.00 13.03 -7.40
N VAL A 84 8.07 13.77 -8.00
CA VAL A 84 6.97 14.41 -7.25
C VAL A 84 6.09 13.39 -6.52
N LEU A 85 5.83 12.22 -7.12
CA LEU A 85 5.08 11.16 -6.42
C LEU A 85 5.87 10.56 -5.25
N LEU A 86 7.18 10.42 -5.38
CA LEU A 86 8.05 9.94 -4.30
C LEU A 86 8.09 10.93 -3.15
N ASP A 87 8.26 12.23 -3.45
CA ASP A 87 8.25 13.29 -2.45
C ASP A 87 6.89 13.37 -1.73
N ALA A 88 5.79 13.10 -2.44
CA ALA A 88 4.45 13.02 -1.86
C ALA A 88 4.32 11.86 -0.86
N ILE A 89 4.86 10.68 -1.19
CA ILE A 89 4.89 9.51 -0.29
C ILE A 89 5.77 9.79 0.93
N GLU A 90 6.95 10.39 0.74
CA GLU A 90 7.84 10.75 1.85
C GLU A 90 7.17 11.75 2.80
N SER A 91 6.54 12.79 2.25
CA SER A 91 5.75 13.77 2.99
C SER A 91 4.58 13.15 3.77
N ALA A 92 3.92 12.13 3.21
CA ALA A 92 2.91 11.35 3.91
C ALA A 92 3.50 10.49 5.03
N ASN A 93 4.65 9.84 4.78
CA ASN A 93 5.35 9.02 5.77
C ASN A 93 5.78 9.84 6.98
N GLU A 94 6.35 11.04 6.77
CA GLU A 94 6.72 11.95 7.86
C GLU A 94 5.52 12.35 8.72
N LEU A 95 4.35 12.58 8.10
CA LEU A 95 3.13 12.88 8.82
C LEU A 95 2.69 11.69 9.67
N VAL A 96 2.64 10.50 9.07
CA VAL A 96 2.21 9.27 9.76
C VAL A 96 3.16 8.93 10.92
N GLN A 97 4.49 9.00 10.71
CA GLN A 97 5.47 8.81 11.78
C GLN A 97 5.23 9.77 12.95
N ARG A 98 4.95 11.05 12.66
CA ARG A 98 4.66 12.03 13.69
C ARG A 98 3.37 11.71 14.44
N MET A 99 2.31 11.34 13.73
CA MET A 99 1.03 10.96 14.33
C MET A 99 1.19 9.75 15.25
N VAL A 100 1.89 8.71 14.77
CA VAL A 100 2.19 7.49 15.53
C VAL A 100 2.98 7.83 16.79
N SER A 101 4.05 8.62 16.65
CA SER A 101 4.91 8.99 17.77
C SER A 101 4.21 9.88 18.81
N VAL A 102 3.38 10.84 18.39
CA VAL A 102 2.72 11.78 19.31
C VAL A 102 1.60 11.10 20.10
N ASN A 103 0.86 10.19 19.45
CA ASN A 103 -0.29 9.53 20.08
C ASN A 103 0.05 8.18 20.72
N GLY A 104 1.27 7.66 20.56
CA GLY A 104 1.67 6.35 21.07
C GLY A 104 1.03 5.19 20.31
N TRP A 105 0.77 5.36 19.01
CA TRP A 105 0.13 4.35 18.17
C TRP A 105 1.16 3.41 17.52
N ASP A 106 1.98 2.76 18.34
CA ASP A 106 3.20 2.04 17.88
C ASP A 106 2.97 0.93 16.83
N ARG A 107 1.71 0.51 16.63
CA ARG A 107 1.30 -0.50 15.65
C ARG A 107 0.52 0.07 14.47
N ALA A 108 0.26 1.37 14.45
CA ALA A 108 -0.51 1.99 13.38
C ALA A 108 0.40 2.31 12.18
N GLY A 109 -0.14 2.11 11.00
CA GLY A 109 0.53 2.36 9.73
C GLY A 109 -0.47 2.36 8.60
N SER A 110 -0.02 2.65 7.38
CA SER A 110 -0.88 2.53 6.22
C SER A 110 -0.09 2.23 4.95
N THR A 111 -0.71 1.56 3.99
CA THR A 111 -0.21 1.52 2.62
C THR A 111 -0.49 2.87 1.92
N ILE A 112 0.07 3.05 0.74
CA ILE A 112 -0.36 4.10 -0.18
C ILE A 112 -0.07 3.64 -1.61
N VAL A 113 -1.02 3.87 -2.51
CA VAL A 113 -0.81 3.73 -3.96
C VAL A 113 -1.36 4.97 -4.63
N ILE A 114 -0.53 5.61 -5.46
CA ILE A 114 -0.85 6.85 -6.17
C ILE A 114 -0.73 6.59 -7.67
N ALA A 115 -1.71 7.07 -8.44
CA ALA A 115 -1.66 7.10 -9.90
C ALA A 115 -1.92 8.53 -10.39
N LEU A 116 -0.97 9.08 -11.14
CA LEU A 116 -1.08 10.36 -11.81
C LEU A 116 -1.13 10.13 -13.32
N ILE A 117 -2.11 10.73 -13.99
CA ILE A 117 -2.32 10.54 -15.42
C ILE A 117 -1.90 11.79 -16.19
N TRP A 118 -0.91 11.65 -17.07
CA TRP A 118 -0.50 12.71 -17.98
C TRP A 118 -0.65 12.25 -19.44
N ASN A 119 -1.47 12.93 -20.23
CA ASN A 119 -1.81 12.53 -21.59
C ASN A 119 -2.29 11.07 -21.67
N ASN A 120 -1.48 10.19 -22.25
CA ASN A 120 -1.72 8.76 -22.36
C ASN A 120 -0.76 7.94 -21.48
N LYS A 121 -0.16 8.54 -20.45
CA LYS A 121 0.77 7.88 -19.54
C LYS A 121 0.18 7.86 -18.13
N ALA A 122 0.20 6.68 -17.52
CA ALA A 122 -0.01 6.50 -16.10
C ALA A 122 1.35 6.43 -15.41
N ILE A 123 1.56 7.32 -14.45
CA ILE A 123 2.73 7.36 -13.58
C ILE A 123 2.24 6.92 -12.19
N ALA A 124 2.85 5.88 -11.61
CA ALA A 124 2.38 5.31 -10.36
C ALA A 124 3.51 5.06 -9.36
N ALA A 125 3.25 5.35 -8.09
CA ALA A 125 4.13 5.03 -6.98
C ALA A 125 3.32 4.36 -5.86
N ASN A 126 3.95 3.43 -5.13
CA ASN A 126 3.29 2.77 -4.01
C ASN A 126 4.26 2.47 -2.86
N LEU A 127 3.70 2.32 -1.66
CA LEU A 127 4.34 1.78 -0.48
C LEU A 127 3.33 0.84 0.20
N GLY A 128 3.74 -0.35 0.60
CA GLY A 128 2.81 -1.43 0.98
C GLY A 128 2.41 -2.31 -0.20
N ASP A 129 1.31 -3.03 -0.05
CA ASP A 129 0.88 -4.12 -0.94
C ASP A 129 -0.37 -3.78 -1.78
N SER A 130 -1.07 -2.67 -1.52
CA SER A 130 -2.22 -2.25 -2.33
C SER A 130 -1.85 -2.10 -3.81
N PRO A 131 -2.47 -2.88 -4.72
CA PRO A 131 -2.02 -2.93 -6.10
C PRO A 131 -2.62 -1.83 -6.99
N LEU A 132 -1.87 -1.51 -8.04
CA LEU A 132 -2.40 -0.91 -9.27
C LEU A 132 -2.25 -1.91 -10.41
N PHE A 133 -3.34 -2.21 -11.10
CA PHE A 133 -3.37 -3.04 -12.30
C PHE A 133 -3.67 -2.20 -13.54
N HIS A 134 -3.03 -2.56 -14.65
CA HIS A 134 -3.38 -2.10 -15.99
C HIS A 134 -3.97 -3.26 -16.78
N TRP A 135 -5.18 -3.06 -17.30
CA TRP A 135 -5.81 -3.99 -18.23
C TRP A 135 -5.87 -3.35 -19.61
N SER A 136 -5.27 -4.01 -20.59
CA SER A 136 -5.31 -3.56 -21.98
C SER A 136 -6.55 -4.10 -22.69
N GLN A 137 -7.38 -3.20 -23.23
CA GLN A 137 -8.56 -3.62 -23.98
C GLN A 137 -8.19 -4.37 -25.27
N LYS A 138 -7.07 -3.99 -25.89
CA LYS A 138 -6.64 -4.53 -27.18
C LYS A 138 -6.00 -5.91 -27.06
N THR A 139 -5.11 -6.10 -26.10
CA THR A 139 -4.41 -7.39 -25.92
C THR A 139 -5.15 -8.32 -24.96
N GLY A 140 -6.04 -7.78 -24.12
CA GLY A 140 -6.69 -8.52 -23.03
C GLY A 140 -5.71 -8.88 -21.90
N GLU A 141 -4.52 -8.30 -21.88
CA GLU A 141 -3.51 -8.53 -20.85
C GLU A 141 -3.84 -7.76 -19.57
N LEU A 142 -3.61 -8.40 -18.42
CA LEU A 142 -3.74 -7.78 -17.10
C LEU A 142 -2.37 -7.83 -16.41
N VAL A 143 -1.81 -6.66 -16.13
CA VAL A 143 -0.46 -6.52 -15.54
C VAL A 143 -0.57 -5.78 -14.22
N ARG A 144 0.11 -6.28 -13.17
CA ARG A 144 0.36 -5.47 -11.96
C ARG A 144 1.43 -4.45 -12.28
N VAL A 145 1.10 -3.19 -12.08
CA VAL A 145 2.00 -2.07 -12.30
C VAL A 145 2.87 -1.87 -11.07
N THR A 146 2.30 -1.97 -9.87
CA THR A 146 3.02 -1.77 -8.61
C THR A 146 3.79 -2.99 -8.12
N GLN A 147 4.75 -2.77 -7.23
CA GLN A 147 5.43 -3.84 -6.48
C GLN A 147 4.71 -4.14 -5.16
N ASP A 148 4.92 -5.36 -4.67
CA ASP A 148 4.33 -5.85 -3.44
C ASP A 148 5.34 -5.76 -2.29
N HIS A 149 5.14 -4.83 -1.36
CA HIS A 149 6.04 -4.66 -0.21
C HIS A 149 5.64 -5.48 1.02
N SER A 150 4.81 -6.52 0.84
CA SER A 150 4.65 -7.58 1.84
C SER A 150 5.90 -8.45 1.91
N VAL A 151 6.10 -9.15 3.02
CA VAL A 151 7.17 -10.14 3.17
C VAL A 151 7.23 -11.12 1.99
N PRO A 152 6.15 -11.83 1.62
CA PRO A 152 6.18 -12.70 0.45
C PRO A 152 6.35 -11.96 -0.86
N GLY A 153 5.88 -10.72 -0.96
CA GLY A 153 6.13 -9.84 -2.10
C GLY A 153 7.63 -9.61 -2.31
N ILE A 154 8.37 -9.26 -1.26
CA ILE A 154 9.83 -9.09 -1.30
C ILE A 154 10.54 -10.41 -1.64
N LEU A 155 10.09 -11.54 -1.07
CA LEU A 155 10.66 -12.86 -1.40
C LEU A 155 10.44 -13.23 -2.88
N ALA A 156 9.27 -12.90 -3.45
CA ALA A 156 8.97 -13.16 -4.84
C ALA A 156 9.83 -12.28 -5.77
N GLN A 157 9.99 -11.00 -5.44
CA GLN A 157 10.86 -10.09 -6.19
C GLN A 157 12.33 -10.55 -6.20
N ALA A 158 12.79 -11.12 -5.08
CA ALA A 158 14.11 -11.73 -4.96
C ALA A 158 14.24 -13.08 -5.69
N ASN A 159 13.20 -13.54 -6.40
CA ASN A 159 13.09 -14.86 -7.04
C ASN A 159 13.31 -16.04 -6.07
N LEU A 160 13.04 -15.84 -4.78
CA LEU A 160 13.14 -16.89 -3.76
C LEU A 160 11.87 -17.76 -3.71
N ILE A 161 10.73 -17.16 -4.05
CA ILE A 161 9.46 -17.86 -4.24
C ILE A 161 8.81 -17.40 -5.55
N SER A 162 7.86 -18.17 -6.09
CA SER A 162 7.06 -17.72 -7.23
C SER A 162 5.97 -16.76 -6.77
N GLU A 163 5.45 -15.93 -7.68
CA GLU A 163 4.28 -15.07 -7.40
C GLU A 163 3.07 -15.87 -6.91
N GLU A 164 2.88 -17.09 -7.43
CA GLU A 164 1.81 -17.98 -6.99
C GLU A 164 2.02 -18.44 -5.54
N MET A 165 3.25 -18.78 -5.15
CA MET A 165 3.57 -19.12 -3.76
C MET A 165 3.41 -17.93 -2.83
N ALA A 166 3.77 -16.72 -3.28
CA ALA A 166 3.62 -15.49 -2.50
C ALA A 166 2.16 -15.22 -2.09
N ARG A 167 1.22 -15.49 -2.99
CA ARG A 167 -0.23 -15.32 -2.77
C ARG A 167 -0.76 -16.14 -1.59
N TYR A 168 -0.26 -17.36 -1.41
CA TYR A 168 -0.70 -18.29 -0.37
C TYR A 168 0.28 -18.38 0.81
N HIS A 169 1.25 -17.47 0.87
CA HIS A 169 2.27 -17.48 1.91
C HIS A 169 1.65 -17.17 3.28
N GLU A 170 2.11 -17.85 4.32
CA GLU A 170 1.63 -17.67 5.71
C GLU A 170 1.74 -16.22 6.21
N ARG A 171 2.74 -15.49 5.72
CA ARG A 171 3.03 -14.09 6.07
C ARG A 171 2.46 -13.07 5.06
N ARG A 172 1.42 -13.43 4.29
CA ARG A 172 0.84 -12.56 3.24
C ARG A 172 0.33 -11.21 3.73
N GLY A 173 -0.18 -11.12 4.96
CA GLY A 173 -0.61 -9.85 5.56
C GLY A 173 0.50 -9.10 6.31
N GLN A 174 1.76 -9.56 6.27
CA GLN A 174 2.86 -8.87 6.94
C GLN A 174 3.58 -7.95 5.95
N LEU A 175 3.50 -6.65 6.19
CA LEU A 175 4.21 -5.64 5.41
C LEU A 175 5.64 -5.45 5.91
N GLU A 176 6.59 -5.44 4.97
CA GLU A 176 7.97 -5.04 5.22
C GLU A 176 8.10 -3.51 5.16
N PHE A 177 7.40 -2.88 4.21
CA PHE A 177 7.41 -1.44 4.02
C PHE A 177 6.00 -0.85 3.94
N PHE A 178 5.74 0.15 4.79
CA PHE A 178 4.47 0.87 4.91
C PHE A 178 4.72 2.28 5.47
N LEU A 179 3.74 3.17 5.37
CA LEU A 179 3.81 4.52 5.96
C LEU A 179 3.82 4.43 7.49
N GLY A 180 4.81 5.05 8.11
CA GLY A 180 5.11 4.95 9.54
C GLY A 180 6.46 4.26 9.82
N CYS A 181 7.05 3.56 8.85
CA CYS A 181 8.39 3.01 8.96
C CYS A 181 9.44 4.11 9.08
N LYS A 182 10.37 3.98 10.05
CA LYS A 182 11.49 4.93 10.26
C LYS A 182 12.38 5.09 9.04
N THR A 183 12.63 3.97 8.36
CA THR A 183 13.40 3.90 7.12
C THR A 183 12.50 3.33 6.05
N LEU A 184 12.28 4.12 5.00
CA LEU A 184 11.70 3.61 3.77
C LEU A 184 12.79 2.95 2.94
N PRO A 185 12.45 1.95 2.11
CA PRO A 185 13.38 1.51 1.09
C PRO A 185 13.74 2.71 0.21
N GLN A 186 14.93 2.69 -0.41
CA GLN A 186 15.13 3.63 -1.51
C GLN A 186 13.98 3.43 -2.50
N PRO A 187 13.30 4.50 -2.92
CA PRO A 187 12.03 4.37 -3.59
C PRO A 187 12.16 3.45 -4.81
N ASP A 188 11.48 2.30 -4.72
CA ASP A 188 11.35 1.34 -5.81
C ASP A 188 10.63 2.00 -7.01
N PRO A 189 10.86 1.53 -8.25
CA PRO A 189 10.65 2.31 -9.46
C PRO A 189 9.23 2.86 -9.54
N VAL A 190 9.14 4.17 -9.71
CA VAL A 190 7.88 4.78 -10.17
C VAL A 190 7.58 4.23 -11.56
N TYR A 191 6.42 3.60 -11.69
CA TYR A 191 6.04 2.85 -12.86
C TYR A 191 5.43 3.77 -13.91
N GLU A 192 5.82 3.54 -15.16
CA GLU A 192 5.22 4.21 -16.30
C GLU A 192 4.49 3.17 -17.16
N ARG A 193 3.21 3.44 -17.45
CA ARG A 193 2.45 2.67 -18.44
C ARG A 193 1.87 3.61 -19.49
N THR A 194 2.15 3.30 -20.75
CA THR A 194 1.49 3.96 -21.88
C THR A 194 0.15 3.28 -22.12
N LEU A 195 -0.90 4.09 -22.24
CA LEU A 195 -2.29 3.69 -22.30
C LEU A 195 -2.82 3.84 -23.72
N GLU A 196 -3.61 2.86 -24.15
CA GLU A 196 -4.39 2.91 -25.37
C GLU A 196 -5.88 3.12 -25.07
N PRO A 197 -6.65 3.75 -25.98
CA PRO A 197 -8.05 4.05 -25.74
C PRO A 197 -8.85 2.82 -25.31
N GLY A 198 -9.56 2.96 -24.20
CA GLY A 198 -10.37 1.90 -23.62
C GLY A 198 -9.67 1.03 -22.58
N ASP A 199 -8.34 1.16 -22.45
CA ASP A 199 -7.57 0.57 -21.34
C ASP A 199 -8.12 1.01 -19.98
N LEU A 200 -7.98 0.11 -19.01
CA LEU A 200 -8.44 0.28 -17.64
C LEU A 200 -7.26 0.30 -16.67
N LEU A 201 -7.32 1.22 -15.72
CA LEU A 201 -6.55 1.17 -14.49
C LEU A 201 -7.49 0.75 -13.36
N LEU A 202 -7.04 -0.21 -12.56
CA LEU A 202 -7.67 -0.68 -11.34
C LEU A 202 -6.71 -0.43 -10.18
N LEU A 203 -7.04 0.48 -9.29
CA LEU A 203 -6.41 0.57 -7.96
C LEU A 203 -7.36 -0.13 -6.99
N CYS A 204 -6.83 -0.93 -6.07
CA CYS A 204 -7.63 -1.50 -5.00
C CYS A 204 -6.82 -1.77 -3.73
N SER A 205 -7.51 -1.96 -2.60
CA SER A 205 -6.92 -2.55 -1.38
C SER A 205 -6.80 -4.07 -1.52
N ASP A 206 -6.19 -4.72 -0.52
CA ASP A 206 -6.00 -6.17 -0.50
C ASP A 206 -7.33 -6.93 -0.35
N GLY A 207 -8.38 -6.34 0.23
CA GLY A 207 -9.73 -6.88 0.27
C GLY A 207 -10.44 -7.01 -1.10
N ILE A 208 -9.75 -6.64 -2.19
CA ILE A 208 -10.14 -7.05 -3.55
C ILE A 208 -9.12 -8.06 -4.10
N SER A 209 -7.84 -7.70 -4.12
CA SER A 209 -6.81 -8.48 -4.81
C SER A 209 -6.33 -9.72 -4.08
N GLY A 210 -6.46 -9.74 -2.75
CA GLY A 210 -6.11 -10.84 -1.87
C GLY A 210 -7.03 -12.05 -2.07
N SER A 211 -8.31 -11.80 -2.32
CA SER A 211 -9.30 -12.85 -2.57
C SER A 211 -9.42 -13.22 -4.06
N LEU A 212 -9.41 -12.25 -4.98
CA LEU A 212 -9.63 -12.54 -6.40
C LEU A 212 -8.37 -12.99 -7.16
N SER A 213 -8.50 -14.04 -7.95
CA SER A 213 -7.44 -14.51 -8.86
C SER A 213 -7.24 -13.53 -10.02
N ARG A 214 -6.10 -13.62 -10.71
CA ARG A 214 -5.82 -12.80 -11.90
C ARG A 214 -6.82 -13.07 -13.03
N GLU A 215 -7.25 -14.31 -13.17
CA GLU A 215 -8.23 -14.76 -14.14
C GLU A 215 -9.61 -14.20 -13.81
N GLN A 216 -9.99 -14.18 -12.52
CA GLN A 216 -11.25 -13.56 -12.07
C GLN A 216 -11.25 -12.05 -12.32
N LEU A 217 -10.18 -11.35 -11.93
CA LEU A 217 -10.00 -9.92 -12.21
C LEU A 217 -10.11 -9.64 -13.72
N LYS A 218 -9.35 -10.37 -14.54
CA LYS A 218 -9.37 -10.23 -16.00
C LYS A 218 -10.76 -10.49 -16.59
N THR A 219 -11.46 -11.51 -16.09
CA THR A 219 -12.83 -11.84 -16.52
C THR A 219 -13.78 -10.70 -16.23
N ILE A 220 -13.71 -10.06 -15.06
CA ILE A 220 -14.59 -8.94 -14.70
C ILE A 220 -14.22 -7.67 -15.48
N LEU A 221 -12.93 -7.34 -15.57
CA LEU A 221 -12.44 -6.13 -16.24
C LEU A 221 -12.67 -6.14 -17.75
N SER A 222 -12.72 -7.32 -18.37
CA SER A 222 -12.97 -7.48 -19.80
C SER A 222 -14.42 -7.33 -20.25
N LYS A 223 -15.38 -7.30 -19.31
CA LYS A 223 -16.80 -7.18 -19.65
C LYS A 223 -17.10 -5.78 -20.21
N PRO A 224 -17.90 -5.67 -21.29
CA PRO A 224 -18.28 -4.39 -21.89
C PRO A 224 -19.45 -3.74 -21.12
N ILE A 225 -19.26 -3.52 -19.82
CA ILE A 225 -20.23 -2.89 -18.90
C ILE A 225 -19.64 -1.60 -18.33
N ASP A 226 -20.46 -0.81 -17.64
CA ASP A 226 -20.01 0.47 -17.09
C ASP A 226 -19.14 0.30 -15.83
N LEU A 227 -18.38 1.34 -15.48
CA LEU A 227 -17.44 1.27 -14.34
C LEU A 227 -18.13 1.00 -12.98
N PRO A 228 -19.31 1.60 -12.68
CA PRO A 228 -20.05 1.25 -11.47
C PRO A 228 -20.41 -0.23 -11.38
N GLU A 229 -20.94 -0.82 -12.45
CA GLU A 229 -21.29 -2.24 -12.49
C GLU A 229 -20.04 -3.13 -12.41
N GLN A 230 -18.93 -2.75 -13.07
CA GLN A 230 -17.66 -3.47 -12.94
C GLN A 230 -17.13 -3.47 -11.49
N ALA A 231 -17.19 -2.32 -10.82
CA ALA A 231 -16.77 -2.20 -9.42
C ALA A 231 -17.64 -3.04 -8.48
N GLU A 232 -18.96 -3.04 -8.66
CA GLU A 232 -19.88 -3.91 -7.91
C GLU A 232 -19.53 -5.39 -8.13
N GLN A 233 -19.25 -5.80 -9.37
CA GLN A 233 -18.88 -7.19 -9.65
C GLN A 233 -17.55 -7.58 -9.00
N LEU A 234 -16.56 -6.68 -8.91
CA LEU A 234 -15.31 -6.93 -8.18
C LEU A 234 -15.57 -7.14 -6.69
N ILE A 235 -16.32 -6.23 -6.06
CA ILE A 235 -16.66 -6.29 -4.63
C ILE A 235 -17.43 -7.57 -4.31
N GLN A 236 -18.48 -7.86 -5.09
CA GLN A 236 -19.31 -9.04 -4.87
C GLN A 236 -18.55 -10.34 -5.14
N ALA A 237 -17.66 -10.37 -6.15
CA ALA A 237 -16.82 -11.53 -6.40
C ALA A 237 -15.87 -11.80 -5.22
N ALA A 238 -15.20 -10.76 -4.69
CA ALA A 238 -14.33 -10.91 -3.53
C ALA A 238 -15.12 -11.39 -2.30
N ARG A 239 -16.32 -10.85 -2.06
CA ARG A 239 -17.22 -11.30 -0.99
C ARG A 239 -17.64 -12.76 -1.16
N ASN A 240 -17.88 -13.21 -2.39
CA ASN A 240 -18.24 -14.60 -2.67
C ASN A 240 -17.09 -15.59 -2.43
N GLU A 241 -15.83 -15.15 -2.56
CA GLU A 241 -14.64 -15.91 -2.17
C GLU A 241 -14.42 -15.94 -0.64
N GLY A 242 -15.31 -15.31 0.12
CA GLY A 242 -15.25 -15.28 1.58
C GLY A 242 -14.44 -14.13 2.15
N GLU A 243 -14.16 -13.09 1.36
CA GLU A 243 -13.45 -11.90 1.86
C GLU A 243 -14.21 -11.25 3.02
N THR A 244 -13.46 -10.90 4.06
CA THR A 244 -13.97 -10.25 5.26
C THR A 244 -13.42 -8.84 5.46
N ASP A 245 -12.33 -8.50 4.76
CA ASP A 245 -11.65 -7.22 4.91
C ASP A 245 -12.39 -6.05 4.28
N ASN A 246 -11.92 -4.83 4.58
CA ASN A 246 -12.34 -3.61 3.90
C ASN A 246 -12.09 -3.72 2.39
N GLN A 247 -13.00 -3.19 1.58
CA GLN A 247 -12.98 -3.37 0.14
C GLN A 247 -13.00 -2.02 -0.56
N THR A 248 -11.86 -1.62 -1.11
CA THR A 248 -11.73 -0.33 -1.79
C THR A 248 -11.27 -0.52 -3.22
N VAL A 249 -11.91 0.18 -4.14
CA VAL A 249 -11.65 0.10 -5.57
C VAL A 249 -11.76 1.46 -6.25
N ILE A 250 -10.82 1.77 -7.13
CA ILE A 250 -10.91 2.85 -8.12
C ILE A 250 -10.70 2.23 -9.50
N LEU A 251 -11.68 2.41 -10.38
CA LEU A 251 -11.58 2.09 -11.80
C LEU A 251 -11.50 3.38 -12.59
N TRP A 252 -10.50 3.51 -13.46
CA TRP A 252 -10.41 4.61 -14.42
C TRP A 252 -10.17 4.05 -15.83
N ARG A 253 -10.93 4.53 -16.81
CA ARG A 253 -10.82 4.06 -18.20
C ARG A 253 -10.34 5.18 -19.10
N TYR A 254 -9.23 4.94 -19.79
CA TYR A 254 -8.65 5.91 -20.70
C TYR A 254 -9.57 6.14 -21.91
N LYS A 255 -9.86 7.41 -22.19
CA LYS A 255 -10.60 7.85 -23.37
C LYS A 255 -9.72 8.82 -24.15
N VAL A 256 -9.72 8.71 -25.49
CA VAL A 256 -9.05 9.72 -26.33
C VAL A 256 -9.63 11.08 -25.97
N PRO A 257 -8.79 12.09 -25.68
CA PRO A 257 -9.28 13.45 -25.53
C PRO A 257 -9.97 13.83 -26.84
N SER A 258 -11.30 14.00 -26.82
CA SER A 258 -12.00 14.46 -28.02
C SER A 258 -11.38 15.79 -28.45
N GLN A 259 -10.70 15.81 -29.60
CA GLN A 259 -10.32 17.06 -30.22
C GLN A 259 -11.63 17.80 -30.48
N ALA A 260 -11.83 18.95 -29.86
CA ALA A 260 -12.90 19.83 -30.27
C ALA A 260 -12.62 20.16 -31.74
N THR A 261 -13.46 19.65 -32.64
CA THR A 261 -13.40 19.97 -34.06
C THR A 261 -13.63 21.47 -34.20
N SER A 262 -12.54 22.24 -34.15
CA SER A 262 -12.51 23.63 -34.54
C SER A 262 -12.67 23.67 -36.07
N ILE A 263 -13.90 23.44 -36.54
CA ILE A 263 -14.31 23.94 -37.85
C ILE A 263 -14.47 25.45 -37.65
N ARG A 264 -13.34 26.17 -37.69
CA ARG A 264 -13.35 27.61 -37.89
C ARG A 264 -13.85 27.82 -39.31
N LYS A 265 -15.17 27.96 -39.47
CA LYS A 265 -15.77 28.54 -40.67
C LYS A 265 -15.09 29.90 -40.86
N LEU A 266 -14.18 30.01 -41.82
CA LEU A 266 -13.70 31.31 -42.27
C LEU A 266 -14.94 32.11 -42.71
N PRO A 267 -15.19 33.31 -42.18
CA PRO A 267 -16.12 34.21 -42.83
C PRO A 267 -15.47 34.62 -44.16
N ALA A 268 -16.19 34.42 -45.25
CA ALA A 268 -15.85 34.99 -46.54
C ALA A 268 -15.69 36.51 -46.37
N ALA A 269 -14.52 37.03 -46.70
CA ALA A 269 -14.26 38.46 -46.74
C ALA A 269 -14.99 39.05 -47.96
N THR A 270 -16.11 39.71 -47.73
CA THR A 270 -16.72 40.61 -48.72
C THR A 270 -16.39 42.05 -48.34
N SER A 271 -15.48 42.62 -49.13
CA SER A 271 -15.26 44.06 -49.32
C SER A 271 -16.59 44.78 -49.60
N VAL A 272 -16.81 45.97 -49.00
CA VAL A 272 -17.26 47.22 -49.67
C VAL A 272 -17.34 48.39 -48.64
N ARG A 273 -16.35 49.28 -48.74
CA ARG A 273 -16.40 50.75 -48.96
C ARG A 273 -17.62 51.59 -48.49
N SER A 274 -17.36 52.43 -47.47
CA SER A 274 -17.65 53.86 -47.26
C SER A 274 -18.92 54.56 -47.81
N GLN A 275 -19.72 55.21 -46.93
CA GLN A 275 -19.88 56.67 -46.71
C GLN A 275 -21.27 57.06 -46.12
N PRO A 276 -21.42 58.27 -45.51
CA PRO A 276 -22.47 58.64 -44.54
C PRO A 276 -23.60 59.48 -45.16
N THR A 277 -24.71 59.73 -44.42
CA THR A 277 -25.43 61.03 -44.30
C THR A 277 -26.63 60.93 -43.33
N LEU A 278 -26.87 62.05 -42.63
CA LEU A 278 -27.93 62.48 -41.70
C LEU A 278 -29.40 62.14 -42.06
N ILE A 279 -30.27 62.07 -41.04
CA ILE A 279 -31.38 63.02 -40.76
C ILE A 279 -32.09 62.67 -39.43
N GLN A 280 -32.46 63.73 -38.71
CA GLN A 280 -33.14 63.80 -37.41
C GLN A 280 -34.56 63.19 -37.40
N SER A 281 -35.03 62.74 -36.23
CA SER A 281 -36.13 63.41 -35.51
C SER A 281 -36.45 62.75 -34.16
N SER A 282 -36.63 63.66 -33.21
CA SER A 282 -37.19 63.60 -31.85
C SER A 282 -38.26 62.54 -31.55
N LEU A 283 -38.19 61.96 -30.34
CA LEU A 283 -39.28 62.05 -29.36
C LEU A 283 -38.77 61.75 -27.94
N THR A 284 -39.07 62.71 -27.08
CA THR A 284 -38.79 62.79 -25.65
C THR A 284 -39.55 61.74 -24.86
N THR A 285 -38.91 61.04 -23.92
CA THR A 285 -39.56 60.73 -22.62
C THR A 285 -38.48 60.55 -21.56
N GLN A 286 -38.48 61.45 -20.58
CA GLN A 286 -37.74 61.31 -19.34
C GLN A 286 -38.37 60.23 -18.46
N VAL A 287 -37.55 59.38 -17.84
CA VAL A 287 -37.95 58.66 -16.63
C VAL A 287 -36.89 58.89 -15.56
N GLN A 288 -37.33 59.62 -14.55
CA GLN A 288 -36.66 59.91 -13.30
C GLN A 288 -36.54 58.65 -12.44
N SER A 289 -35.44 58.53 -11.70
CA SER A 289 -35.27 57.60 -10.59
C SER A 289 -35.89 58.16 -9.29
N PRO A 290 -36.51 57.32 -8.46
CA PRO A 290 -36.38 57.47 -7.00
C PRO A 290 -36.38 56.10 -6.26
N PRO A 291 -36.39 56.03 -4.91
CA PRO A 291 -35.21 56.07 -4.06
C PRO A 291 -34.95 54.75 -3.30
N ARG A 292 -33.74 54.63 -2.78
CA ARG A 292 -33.23 53.49 -1.99
C ARG A 292 -33.77 53.56 -0.55
N ASN A 293 -34.72 52.69 -0.21
CA ASN A 293 -35.28 52.59 1.15
C ASN A 293 -34.51 51.57 2.01
N ARG A 294 -33.73 52.04 2.99
CA ARG A 294 -33.15 51.20 4.06
C ARG A 294 -34.23 50.90 5.11
N ARG A 295 -34.81 49.70 5.09
CA ARG A 295 -35.60 49.19 6.22
C ARG A 295 -34.67 48.74 7.35
N LYS A 296 -34.68 49.46 8.48
CA LYS A 296 -34.19 48.93 9.76
C LYS A 296 -35.15 47.82 10.21
N ARG A 297 -34.67 46.57 10.24
CA ARG A 297 -35.40 45.44 10.84
C ARG A 297 -35.33 45.58 12.36
N THR A 298 -36.45 45.89 13.00
CA THR A 298 -36.62 45.76 14.45
C THR A 298 -36.77 44.27 14.79
N LEU A 299 -35.89 43.74 15.63
CA LEU A 299 -35.95 42.38 16.14
C LEU A 299 -37.27 42.20 16.91
N SER A 300 -38.12 41.27 16.49
CA SER A 300 -39.38 41.00 17.19
C SER A 300 -39.09 40.45 18.58
N ARG A 301 -39.93 40.79 19.58
CA ARG A 301 -39.80 40.30 20.96
C ARG A 301 -39.66 38.77 21.05
N ARG A 302 -40.20 38.03 20.08
CA ARG A 302 -40.08 36.56 19.98
C ARG A 302 -38.66 36.07 19.66
N GLY A 303 -37.87 36.83 18.90
CA GLY A 303 -36.48 36.49 18.60
C GLY A 303 -35.54 36.68 19.80
N LEU A 304 -35.81 37.68 20.66
CA LEU A 304 -35.03 37.89 21.88
C LEU A 304 -35.27 36.78 22.91
N PHE A 305 -36.51 36.30 23.06
CA PHE A 305 -36.82 35.17 23.94
C PHE A 305 -36.14 33.86 23.53
N LEU A 306 -36.02 33.61 22.23
CA LEU A 306 -35.35 32.41 21.70
C LEU A 306 -33.85 32.45 21.96
N ILE A 307 -33.21 33.60 21.80
CA ILE A 307 -31.78 33.77 22.10
C ILE A 307 -31.52 33.60 23.60
N THR A 308 -32.36 34.19 24.47
CA THR A 308 -32.21 34.02 25.92
C THR A 308 -32.43 32.59 26.37
N ALA A 309 -33.35 31.85 25.75
CA ALA A 309 -33.59 30.44 26.08
C ALA A 309 -32.40 29.55 25.69
N VAL A 310 -31.79 29.80 24.52
CA VAL A 310 -30.58 29.08 24.07
C VAL A 310 -29.38 29.38 24.98
N CYS A 311 -29.18 30.64 25.38
CA CYS A 311 -28.12 31.00 26.31
C CYS A 311 -28.32 30.36 27.70
N LEU A 312 -29.55 30.28 28.20
CA LEU A 312 -29.86 29.64 29.48
C LEU A 312 -29.62 28.12 29.43
N ALA A 313 -30.02 27.46 28.34
CA ALA A 313 -29.76 26.04 28.13
C ALA A 313 -28.25 25.74 28.05
N GLY A 314 -27.48 26.60 27.36
CA GLY A 314 -26.02 26.50 27.31
C GLY A 314 -25.36 26.66 28.69
N ALA A 315 -25.84 27.59 29.51
CA ALA A 315 -25.33 27.78 30.88
C ALA A 315 -25.61 26.57 31.78
N ILE A 316 -26.80 25.97 31.68
CA ILE A 316 -27.15 24.75 32.42
C ILE A 316 -26.26 23.57 32.00
N ALA A 317 -26.02 23.41 30.69
CA ALA A 317 -25.12 22.37 30.18
C ALA A 317 -23.68 22.55 30.68
N ALA A 318 -23.16 23.78 30.71
CA ALA A 318 -21.82 24.06 31.22
C ALA A 318 -21.69 23.76 32.73
N ILE A 319 -22.73 24.07 33.53
CA ILE A 319 -22.77 23.72 34.96
C ILE A 319 -22.79 22.19 35.14
N PHE A 320 -23.55 21.47 34.30
CA PHE A 320 -23.62 20.01 34.37
C PHE A 320 -22.27 19.36 34.02
N ILE A 321 -21.60 19.83 32.97
CA ILE A 321 -20.25 19.37 32.58
C ILE A 321 -19.24 19.68 33.69
N GLY A 322 -19.29 20.88 34.27
CA GLY A 322 -18.44 21.26 35.41
C GLY A 322 -18.65 20.36 36.62
N PHE A 323 -19.90 19.98 36.92
CA PHE A 323 -20.22 19.07 38.02
C PHE A 323 -19.67 17.65 37.75
N GLN A 324 -19.81 17.13 36.52
CA GLN A 324 -19.24 15.84 36.14
C GLN A 324 -17.71 15.82 36.25
N LEU A 325 -17.03 16.89 35.83
CA LEU A 325 -15.59 17.04 36.01
C LEU A 325 -15.19 17.08 37.48
N LEU A 326 -15.94 17.80 38.31
CA LEU A 326 -15.66 17.92 39.74
C LEU A 326 -15.80 16.56 40.45
N THR A 327 -16.84 15.78 40.11
CA THR A 327 -17.05 14.44 40.65
C THR A 327 -15.95 13.46 40.21
N TRP A 328 -15.43 13.61 38.99
CA TRP A 328 -14.33 12.79 38.49
C TRP A 328 -13.00 13.12 39.18
N ILE A 329 -12.72 14.41 39.43
CA ILE A 329 -11.54 14.86 40.18
C ILE A 329 -11.61 14.39 41.65
N GLN A 330 -12.80 14.44 42.27
CA GLN A 330 -13.00 13.89 43.62
C GLN A 330 -12.82 12.37 43.67
N ALA A 331 -13.27 11.65 42.64
CA ALA A 331 -13.05 10.20 42.55
C ALA A 331 -11.57 9.81 42.40
N GLN A 332 -10.71 10.72 41.92
CA GLN A 332 -9.27 10.49 41.81
C GLN A 332 -8.47 10.85 43.07
N SER A 333 -9.09 11.47 44.08
CA SER A 333 -8.39 12.01 45.26
C SER A 333 -8.63 11.25 46.57
N ASP A 334 -9.08 9.99 46.52
CA ASP A 334 -9.05 9.08 47.67
C ASP A 334 -7.79 8.18 47.65
N PRO A 335 -6.71 8.55 48.36
CA PRO A 335 -5.71 7.61 48.81
C PRO A 335 -6.09 7.17 50.23
N LEU A 336 -6.46 5.90 50.40
CA LEU A 336 -5.90 4.97 51.41
C LEU A 336 -6.90 3.90 51.89
N LEU A 337 -6.33 2.68 51.96
CA LEU A 337 -6.65 1.56 52.85
C LEU A 337 -7.87 0.70 52.53
N THR A 338 -7.62 -0.37 51.76
CA THR A 338 -7.83 -1.75 52.25
C THR A 338 -6.94 -2.70 51.46
N GLN A 339 -5.90 -3.24 52.09
CA GLN A 339 -5.22 -4.44 51.58
C GLN A 339 -6.03 -5.69 51.95
N PRO A 340 -6.26 -6.64 51.03
CA PRO A 340 -6.70 -7.96 51.42
C PRO A 340 -5.49 -8.80 51.84
N THR A 341 -5.62 -9.40 53.01
CA THR A 341 -4.68 -10.32 53.66
C THR A 341 -4.38 -11.52 52.74
N VAL A 342 -3.18 -11.58 52.18
CA VAL A 342 -2.66 -12.76 51.49
C VAL A 342 -2.14 -13.73 52.53
N LYS A 343 -2.76 -14.91 52.63
CA LYS A 343 -2.18 -16.07 53.33
C LYS A 343 -0.84 -16.41 52.67
N GLN A 344 0.21 -16.50 53.47
CA GLN A 344 1.51 -16.99 53.02
C GLN A 344 1.37 -18.42 52.49
N VAL A 345 1.56 -18.57 51.17
CA VAL A 345 1.82 -19.84 50.51
C VAL A 345 3.31 -19.83 50.14
N THR A 346 4.03 -20.84 50.61
CA THR A 346 5.42 -21.16 50.28
C THR A 346 5.68 -21.07 48.78
N PRO A 347 6.80 -20.49 48.30
CA PRO A 347 7.03 -20.35 46.87
C PRO A 347 7.30 -21.71 46.24
N GLN A 348 6.33 -22.23 45.47
CA GLN A 348 6.62 -23.14 44.38
C GLN A 348 6.99 -22.31 43.15
N GLN A 349 8.13 -22.64 42.54
CA GLN A 349 8.58 -22.09 41.27
C GLN A 349 7.44 -22.10 40.24
N PRO A 350 7.23 -21.01 39.47
CA PRO A 350 6.34 -21.09 38.33
C PRO A 350 6.90 -22.10 37.33
N ALA A 351 6.08 -23.08 36.96
CA ALA A 351 6.37 -23.96 35.84
C ALA A 351 6.58 -23.09 34.60
N GLN A 352 7.80 -23.12 34.07
CA GLN A 352 8.15 -22.50 32.80
C GLN A 352 7.22 -23.09 31.74
N THR A 353 6.35 -22.26 31.17
CA THR A 353 5.71 -22.59 29.90
C THR A 353 6.83 -22.68 28.86
N PRO A 354 6.99 -23.78 28.13
CA PRO A 354 8.07 -23.88 27.16
C PRO A 354 7.83 -22.85 26.06
N ILE A 355 8.76 -21.92 25.91
CA ILE A 355 8.97 -21.16 24.68
C ILE A 355 8.99 -22.20 23.55
N PRO A 356 8.22 -22.04 22.45
CA PRO A 356 8.38 -22.93 21.30
C PRO A 356 9.84 -22.83 20.84
N ARG A 357 10.59 -23.91 21.06
CA ARG A 357 11.97 -24.00 20.61
C ARG A 357 11.97 -23.89 19.09
N SER A 358 12.87 -23.06 18.58
CA SER A 358 13.13 -22.93 17.15
C SER A 358 13.26 -24.32 16.53
N PRO A 359 12.57 -24.64 15.41
CA PRO A 359 12.71 -25.92 14.73
C PRO A 359 14.07 -26.07 14.02
N PHE A 360 14.97 -25.10 14.17
CA PHE A 360 16.25 -25.07 13.50
C PHE A 360 17.30 -25.88 14.27
N HIS A 361 17.94 -26.82 13.56
CA HIS A 361 19.09 -27.57 14.06
C HIS A 361 20.31 -26.66 14.18
N GLU A 362 21.01 -26.71 15.31
CA GLU A 362 22.23 -25.93 15.54
C GLU A 362 23.42 -26.58 14.82
N PHE A 363 24.19 -25.77 14.08
CA PHE A 363 25.36 -26.24 13.33
C PHE A 363 26.53 -26.52 14.28
N GLU A 364 27.11 -27.73 14.18
CA GLU A 364 28.23 -28.13 15.04
C GLU A 364 29.51 -28.34 14.24
N SER A 365 29.47 -29.07 13.13
CA SER A 365 30.67 -29.30 12.30
C SER A 365 30.35 -29.83 10.90
N LEU A 366 31.29 -29.59 9.98
CA LEU A 366 31.30 -30.14 8.61
C LEU A 366 32.58 -30.95 8.41
N SER A 367 32.49 -32.13 7.78
CA SER A 367 33.67 -32.94 7.46
C SER A 367 34.60 -32.22 6.48
N ALA A 368 35.90 -32.50 6.54
CA ALA A 368 36.92 -31.83 5.72
C ALA A 368 36.73 -32.01 4.21
N ASP A 369 36.01 -33.05 3.78
CA ASP A 369 35.65 -33.32 2.40
C ASP A 369 34.26 -32.76 1.99
N GLY A 370 33.58 -32.05 2.91
CA GLY A 370 32.27 -31.43 2.70
C GLY A 370 31.11 -32.41 2.52
N SER A 371 31.33 -33.71 2.72
CA SER A 371 30.35 -34.75 2.43
C SER A 371 29.40 -35.04 3.59
N THR A 372 29.77 -34.62 4.80
CA THR A 372 29.04 -34.96 6.03
C THR A 372 28.86 -33.74 6.92
N LEU A 373 27.61 -33.36 7.15
CA LEU A 373 27.20 -32.29 8.05
C LEU A 373 26.70 -32.89 9.36
N THR A 374 27.19 -32.39 10.50
CA THR A 374 26.70 -32.79 11.82
C THR A 374 25.96 -31.63 12.47
N THR A 375 24.73 -31.88 12.89
CA THR A 375 23.90 -30.90 13.58
C THR A 375 23.37 -31.47 14.89
N LYS A 376 23.07 -30.61 15.85
CA LYS A 376 22.46 -31.03 17.12
C LYS A 376 20.94 -30.87 17.05
N ASP A 377 20.22 -31.94 17.38
CA ASP A 377 18.76 -31.92 17.43
C ASP A 377 18.29 -31.15 18.68
N PRO A 378 17.50 -30.06 18.53
CA PRO A 378 17.16 -29.18 19.65
C PRO A 378 16.24 -29.85 20.68
N ASP A 379 15.48 -30.87 20.29
CA ASP A 379 14.52 -31.56 21.14
C ASP A 379 15.14 -32.76 21.85
N THR A 380 15.95 -33.54 21.15
CA THR A 380 16.56 -34.77 21.68
C THR A 380 17.98 -34.58 22.20
N GLN A 381 18.62 -33.45 21.89
CA GLN A 381 20.04 -33.15 22.15
C GLN A 381 21.01 -34.18 21.56
N GLN A 382 20.54 -35.03 20.65
CA GLN A 382 21.35 -36.01 19.95
C GLN A 382 21.99 -35.39 18.70
N PHE A 383 23.20 -35.85 18.38
CA PHE A 383 23.86 -35.46 17.14
C PHE A 383 23.26 -36.24 15.96
N VAL A 384 22.89 -35.50 14.91
CA VAL A 384 22.37 -36.05 13.66
C VAL A 384 23.41 -35.80 12.58
N GLN A 385 23.80 -36.87 11.88
CA GLN A 385 24.71 -36.80 10.74
C GLN A 385 23.92 -36.85 9.43
N TRP A 386 24.23 -35.91 8.55
CA TRP A 386 23.64 -35.75 7.23
C TRP A 386 24.72 -36.01 6.19
N HIS A 387 24.46 -36.90 5.24
CA HIS A 387 25.41 -37.21 4.17
C HIS A 387 24.93 -36.64 2.83
N ALA A 388 25.81 -35.91 2.16
CA ALA A 388 25.65 -35.47 0.78
C ALA A 388 26.57 -36.32 -0.11
N PRO A 389 26.03 -37.14 -1.04
CA PRO A 389 26.87 -37.90 -1.96
C PRO A 389 27.55 -36.93 -2.92
N LYS A 390 28.83 -36.59 -2.63
CA LYS A 390 29.78 -35.79 -3.44
C LYS A 390 29.14 -34.63 -4.24
N LEU A 391 29.42 -33.39 -3.83
CA LEU A 391 29.26 -32.17 -4.64
C LEU A 391 29.93 -32.32 -6.03
N LYS A 392 29.24 -32.97 -6.96
CA LYS A 392 29.54 -33.02 -8.38
C LYS A 392 28.21 -32.86 -9.10
N ALA A 393 28.18 -31.81 -9.92
CA ALA A 393 27.07 -31.32 -10.73
C ALA A 393 26.11 -30.34 -10.02
N PHE A 394 26.39 -29.05 -10.22
CA PHE A 394 25.36 -28.06 -10.56
C PHE A 394 24.26 -28.73 -11.40
N ASP A 395 23.01 -28.61 -10.95
CA ASP A 395 21.87 -29.02 -11.75
C ASP A 395 21.77 -28.08 -12.97
N LYS A 396 22.00 -28.63 -14.18
CA LYS A 396 21.95 -27.89 -15.45
C LYS A 396 20.53 -27.39 -15.82
N ASN A 397 19.52 -27.67 -15.00
CA ASN A 397 18.16 -27.15 -15.21
C ASN A 397 17.86 -25.83 -14.48
N CYS A 398 18.78 -25.29 -13.67
CA CYS A 398 18.69 -23.90 -13.21
C CYS A 398 19.22 -22.97 -14.31
N ARG A 399 18.34 -22.45 -15.18
CA ARG A 399 18.69 -21.39 -16.12
C ARG A 399 18.96 -20.08 -15.37
N SER A 400 20.21 -19.87 -14.98
CA SER A 400 20.72 -18.54 -14.62
C SER A 400 21.33 -17.90 -15.88
N ASN A 401 20.86 -16.71 -16.25
CA ASN A 401 21.43 -15.91 -17.33
C ASN A 401 22.61 -15.09 -16.81
N THR A 402 23.71 -15.75 -16.45
CA THR A 402 24.98 -15.09 -16.14
C THR A 402 26.13 -15.75 -16.90
N PRO A 403 27.10 -15.00 -17.44
CA PRO A 403 28.20 -15.57 -18.20
C PRO A 403 29.09 -16.45 -17.30
N GLU A 404 29.41 -17.67 -17.75
CA GLU A 404 30.42 -18.53 -17.11
C GLU A 404 31.81 -17.87 -17.18
N PRO A 405 32.64 -17.93 -16.12
CA PRO A 405 34.03 -17.47 -16.18
C PRO A 405 34.94 -18.49 -16.91
N ASP A 406 35.90 -17.97 -17.68
CA ASP A 406 36.71 -18.68 -18.69
C ASP A 406 37.68 -19.77 -18.17
N ASP A 407 37.80 -20.05 -16.87
CA ASP A 407 38.63 -21.17 -16.37
C ASP A 407 38.16 -21.74 -15.02
N PRO A 408 37.51 -22.94 -15.01
CA PRO A 408 37.08 -23.63 -13.80
C PRO A 408 38.22 -24.13 -12.89
N GLN A 409 39.44 -24.27 -13.40
CA GLN A 409 40.57 -24.82 -12.62
C GLN A 409 41.21 -23.78 -11.69
N ALA A 410 41.04 -22.49 -11.96
CA ALA A 410 41.57 -21.41 -11.13
C ALA A 410 40.89 -21.29 -9.75
N ILE A 411 39.68 -21.83 -9.60
CA ILE A 411 38.92 -21.84 -8.34
C ILE A 411 39.46 -22.89 -7.35
N LEU A 412 40.07 -23.97 -7.86
CA LEU A 412 40.56 -25.09 -7.04
C LEU A 412 41.90 -24.82 -6.33
N GLN A 413 42.55 -23.69 -6.61
CA GLN A 413 43.84 -23.31 -6.00
C GLN A 413 43.73 -22.23 -4.91
N GLN A 414 42.52 -21.79 -4.56
CA GLN A 414 42.31 -20.77 -3.53
C GLN A 414 42.09 -21.40 -2.16
N SER A 415 42.59 -20.76 -1.10
CA SER A 415 42.34 -21.21 0.27
C SER A 415 40.85 -21.05 0.63
N PRO A 416 40.29 -21.88 1.53
CA PRO A 416 38.86 -21.84 1.90
C PRO A 416 38.37 -20.45 2.32
N GLU A 417 39.24 -19.66 2.96
CA GLU A 417 38.96 -18.30 3.43
C GLU A 417 38.78 -17.29 2.29
N GLN A 418 39.45 -17.49 1.15
CA GLN A 418 39.35 -16.60 -0.03
C GLN A 418 38.07 -16.84 -0.84
N ILE A 419 37.52 -18.06 -0.79
CA ILE A 419 36.25 -18.40 -1.44
C ILE A 419 35.07 -17.74 -0.68
N ILE A 420 35.18 -17.63 0.65
CA ILE A 420 34.13 -17.10 1.54
C ILE A 420 33.93 -15.59 1.36
N THR A 421 34.97 -14.82 0.97
CA THR A 421 34.85 -13.36 0.81
C THR A 421 34.32 -12.91 -0.56
N LYS A 422 34.26 -13.79 -1.56
CA LYS A 422 33.90 -13.41 -2.95
C LYS A 422 32.67 -14.09 -3.53
N SER A 423 32.02 -15.01 -2.82
CA SER A 423 30.86 -15.75 -3.32
C SER A 423 29.59 -15.40 -2.51
N LYS A 424 28.79 -14.43 -3.00
CA LYS A 424 27.35 -14.36 -2.67
C LYS A 424 26.59 -15.37 -3.53
N THR A 425 26.84 -16.66 -3.34
CA THR A 425 26.15 -17.72 -4.08
C THR A 425 25.30 -18.52 -3.11
N LEU A 426 24.00 -18.26 -3.07
CA LEU A 426 23.00 -19.11 -2.42
C LEU A 426 22.72 -20.31 -3.34
N GLY A 427 23.16 -21.50 -2.94
CA GLY A 427 22.80 -22.76 -3.60
C GLY A 427 21.97 -23.63 -2.67
N CYS A 428 20.89 -24.23 -3.17
CA CYS A 428 20.13 -25.25 -2.43
C CYS A 428 20.91 -26.56 -2.38
N ILE A 429 21.09 -27.13 -1.18
CA ILE A 429 21.67 -28.46 -0.97
C ILE A 429 20.57 -29.39 -0.45
N ARG A 430 20.37 -30.51 -1.15
CA ARG A 430 19.38 -31.54 -0.81
C ARG A 430 20.05 -32.60 0.09
N LEU A 431 19.67 -32.67 1.37
CA LEU A 431 20.24 -33.60 2.35
C LEU A 431 19.33 -34.82 2.59
N TRP A 432 19.93 -35.96 2.94
CA TRP A 432 19.23 -37.21 3.28
C TRP A 432 19.57 -37.63 4.71
N LYS A 433 18.55 -38.00 5.50
CA LYS A 433 18.73 -38.55 6.87
C LYS A 433 19.00 -40.06 6.79
N LEU A 434 20.08 -40.53 7.39
CA LEU A 434 20.35 -41.97 7.55
C LEU A 434 20.19 -42.38 9.02
N LYS A 435 19.55 -43.53 9.27
CA LYS A 435 19.49 -44.15 10.60
C LYS A 435 20.83 -44.85 10.88
N SER A 436 21.42 -44.60 12.04
CA SER A 436 22.57 -45.36 12.54
C SER A 436 22.23 -46.86 12.63
N PRO A 437 23.11 -47.77 12.18
CA PRO A 437 22.87 -49.20 12.32
C PRO A 437 23.11 -49.63 13.78
N GLN A 438 22.16 -50.38 14.34
CA GLN A 438 22.49 -51.37 15.37
C GLN A 438 22.78 -52.68 14.63
N GLY A 439 24.06 -53.06 14.56
CA GLY A 439 24.50 -54.36 14.04
C GLY A 439 24.84 -54.41 12.54
N ASN A 440 25.63 -55.42 12.17
CA ASN A 440 26.17 -55.68 10.83
C ASN A 440 25.07 -56.00 9.80
N SER A 441 24.40 -54.99 9.24
CA SER A 441 23.54 -55.14 8.06
C SER A 441 23.74 -53.96 7.09
N PRO A 442 23.70 -54.20 5.76
CA PRO A 442 23.93 -53.16 4.76
C PRO A 442 22.78 -52.14 4.73
N LEU A 443 23.14 -50.89 4.44
CA LEU A 443 22.25 -49.71 4.38
C LEU A 443 21.03 -49.98 3.48
N ARG A 444 19.82 -49.93 4.06
CA ARG A 444 18.55 -49.90 3.30
C ARG A 444 18.03 -48.47 3.19
N GLN A 445 17.53 -48.16 1.99
CA GLN A 445 17.05 -46.84 1.57
C GLN A 445 15.60 -46.58 2.06
N VAL A 446 15.34 -45.29 2.36
CA VAL A 446 14.07 -44.53 2.39
C VAL A 446 13.22 -44.52 3.68
N GLU A 447 13.04 -43.33 4.27
CA GLU A 447 11.79 -42.53 4.23
C GLU A 447 12.12 -41.02 4.42
N LYS A 448 11.48 -40.15 3.61
CA LYS A 448 11.73 -38.68 3.47
C LYS A 448 11.53 -37.92 4.81
N PRO A 449 12.27 -36.82 5.06
CA PRO A 449 11.92 -35.51 4.49
C PRO A 449 13.06 -34.90 3.68
N ALA A 450 12.72 -34.20 2.59
CA ALA A 450 13.63 -33.30 1.91
C ALA A 450 13.57 -31.96 2.65
N ILE A 451 14.67 -31.53 3.26
CA ILE A 451 14.82 -30.20 3.82
C ILE A 451 15.72 -29.44 2.85
N ASP A 452 15.22 -28.34 2.31
CA ASP A 452 16.07 -27.34 1.64
C ASP A 452 16.68 -26.47 2.76
N VAL A 453 17.98 -26.62 2.98
CA VAL A 453 18.70 -25.87 4.02
C VAL A 453 19.29 -24.61 3.41
N ILE A 454 18.84 -23.44 3.88
CA ILE A 454 19.46 -22.14 3.58
C ILE A 454 20.55 -21.92 4.63
N VAL A 455 21.82 -21.94 4.22
CA VAL A 455 22.94 -21.61 5.11
C VAL A 455 23.18 -20.10 5.08
N SER A 456 22.82 -19.41 6.16
CA SER A 456 23.22 -18.02 6.41
C SER A 456 24.53 -18.04 7.18
N ILE A 457 25.62 -17.50 6.60
CA ILE A 457 26.86 -17.25 7.33
C ILE A 457 26.78 -15.82 7.83
N GLN A 458 26.43 -15.63 9.11
CA GLN A 458 26.63 -14.34 9.77
C GLN A 458 28.12 -14.18 10.10
N GLY A 459 28.81 -13.38 9.30
CA GLY A 459 30.10 -12.83 9.71
C GLY A 459 29.87 -11.67 10.66
N GLU A 460 30.16 -11.85 11.95
CA GLU A 460 30.38 -10.71 12.85
C GLU A 460 31.70 -10.04 12.44
N HIS A 461 31.59 -8.82 11.94
CA HIS A 461 32.73 -7.92 11.80
C HIS A 461 33.00 -7.27 13.16
N SER A 462 34.14 -7.60 13.76
CA SER A 462 34.90 -6.72 14.66
C SER A 462 36.00 -6.03 13.88
#